data_AF-A0A2U3QJD0-F1
#
_entry.id   AF-A0A2U3QJD0-F1
#
_cell.length_a   1.000
_cell.length_b   1.000
_cell.length_c   1.000
_cell.angle_alpha   90.00
_cell.angle_beta   90.00
_cell.angle_gamma   90.00
#
_symmetry.space_group_name_H-M   'P 1'
#
loop_
_entity.id
_entity.type
_entity.pdbx_description
1 polymer ?
#
loop_
_entity_poly.entity_id
_entity_poly.type
_entity_poly.pdbx_seq_one_letter_code
_entity_poly.pdbx_strand_id
1 'polypeptide(L)'
;MFADERRKVLNIIMGPTLREAEAAYSSIYEHHAPLIRFLTGTGTPRPIVLSVAADLCLNAKLRMVLQGDGLDSQVVRPLLEEARLAGATLDETALGLLLKINIERLAQQALEQCEDLSCMERLNKAAKLVRTLPFEINLWQIQNICYKILHTKWADFKEKAGLGDKQAQEWIRYCTEVFENFKLHVPQA
;
A
#
# COMPACT_ATOMS: atom_id res chain seq x y z
N MET A 1 28.76 19.45 -5.44
CA MET A 1 27.88 20.56 -5.00
C MET A 1 27.05 21.19 -6.13
N PHE A 2 27.55 21.38 -7.36
CA PHE A 2 26.75 21.96 -8.47
C PHE A 2 25.63 21.06 -9.05
N ALA A 3 25.74 19.74 -8.92
CA ALA A 3 24.70 18.82 -9.42
C ALA A 3 23.42 18.85 -8.58
N ASP A 4 23.54 19.06 -7.26
CA ASP A 4 22.39 19.09 -6.35
C ASP A 4 21.61 20.42 -6.44
N GLU A 5 22.30 21.54 -6.65
CA GLU A 5 21.63 22.83 -6.87
C GLU A 5 20.89 22.87 -8.21
N ARG A 6 21.46 22.29 -9.27
CA ARG A 6 20.76 22.14 -10.56
C ARG A 6 19.55 21.22 -10.46
N ARG A 7 19.63 20.10 -9.72
CA ARG A 7 18.46 19.25 -9.44
C ARG A 7 17.39 19.98 -8.63
N LYS A 8 17.78 20.78 -7.64
CA LYS A 8 16.84 21.59 -6.85
C LYS A 8 16.11 22.61 -7.71
N VAL A 9 16.82 23.37 -8.54
CA VAL A 9 16.21 24.36 -9.45
C VAL A 9 15.31 23.67 -10.48
N LEU A 10 15.76 22.54 -11.04
CA LEU A 10 14.97 21.75 -11.99
C LEU A 10 13.69 21.20 -11.33
N ASN A 11 13.75 20.70 -10.09
CA ASN A 11 12.57 20.24 -9.35
C ASN A 11 11.59 21.37 -9.01
N ILE A 12 12.08 22.59 -8.73
CA ILE A 12 11.24 23.77 -8.44
C ILE A 12 10.43 24.19 -9.68
N ILE A 13 11.01 24.06 -10.88
CA ILE A 13 10.36 24.45 -12.14
C ILE A 13 9.49 23.30 -12.71
N MET A 14 9.99 22.06 -12.64
CA MET A 14 9.27 20.89 -13.14
C MET A 14 8.09 20.51 -12.26
N GLY A 15 8.19 20.68 -10.94
CA GLY A 15 7.14 20.28 -10.00
C GLY A 15 5.76 20.86 -10.33
N PRO A 16 5.61 22.19 -10.48
CA PRO A 16 4.36 22.82 -10.91
C PRO A 16 3.87 22.33 -12.27
N THR A 17 4.76 22.25 -13.26
CA THR A 17 4.43 21.83 -14.63
C THR A 17 3.94 20.38 -14.68
N LEU A 18 4.57 19.48 -13.92
CA LEU A 18 4.17 18.08 -13.83
C LEU A 18 2.82 17.92 -13.14
N ARG A 19 2.54 18.70 -12.09
CA ARG A 19 1.24 18.71 -11.43
C ARG A 19 0.13 19.22 -12.33
N GLU A 20 0.41 20.26 -13.12
CA GLU A 20 -0.55 20.78 -14.11
C GLU A 20 -0.85 19.74 -15.19
N ALA A 21 0.18 19.08 -15.72
CA ALA A 21 0.01 17.99 -16.67
C ALA A 21 -0.80 16.82 -16.06
N GLU A 22 -0.48 16.40 -14.84
CA GLU A 22 -1.19 15.34 -14.12
C GLU A 22 -2.67 15.70 -13.90
N ALA A 23 -2.98 16.96 -13.56
CA ALA A 23 -4.35 17.45 -13.44
C ALA A 23 -5.10 17.43 -14.79
N ALA A 24 -4.45 17.83 -15.87
CA ALA A 24 -5.03 17.79 -17.21
C ALA A 24 -5.35 16.34 -17.65
N TYR A 25 -4.41 15.40 -17.47
CA TYR A 25 -4.63 13.99 -17.78
C TYR A 25 -5.68 13.36 -16.86
N SER A 26 -5.73 13.74 -15.59
CA SER A 26 -6.76 13.29 -14.66
C SER A 26 -8.14 13.75 -15.09
N SER A 27 -8.28 15.00 -15.52
CA SER A 27 -9.54 15.52 -16.06
C SER A 27 -9.99 14.75 -17.30
N ILE A 28 -9.08 14.46 -18.25
CA ILE A 28 -9.38 13.66 -19.44
C ILE A 28 -9.90 12.27 -19.03
N TYR A 29 -9.21 11.62 -18.09
CA TYR A 29 -9.63 10.31 -17.60
C TYR A 29 -11.01 10.35 -16.94
N GLU A 30 -11.25 11.30 -16.04
CA GLU A 30 -12.52 11.38 -15.29
C GLU A 30 -13.72 11.62 -16.19
N HIS A 31 -13.58 12.47 -17.22
CA HIS A 31 -14.66 12.73 -18.19
C HIS A 31 -14.91 11.54 -19.11
N HIS A 32 -13.90 10.72 -19.40
CA HIS A 32 -13.99 9.65 -20.39
C HIS A 32 -13.88 8.23 -19.81
N ALA A 33 -13.86 8.08 -18.48
CA ALA A 33 -13.72 6.78 -17.82
C ALA A 33 -14.78 5.75 -18.26
N PRO A 34 -16.08 6.09 -18.46
CA PRO A 34 -17.05 5.13 -18.99
C PRO A 34 -16.69 4.61 -20.39
N LEU A 35 -16.24 5.51 -21.29
CA LEU A 35 -15.81 5.13 -22.64
C LEU A 35 -14.55 4.27 -22.60
N ILE A 36 -13.56 4.64 -21.80
CA ILE A 36 -12.32 3.88 -21.63
C ILE A 36 -12.63 2.46 -21.15
N ARG A 37 -13.46 2.33 -20.11
CA ARG A 37 -13.88 1.02 -19.57
C ARG A 37 -14.66 0.19 -20.61
N PHE A 38 -15.52 0.83 -21.40
CA PHE A 38 -16.24 0.17 -22.49
C PHE A 38 -15.30 -0.37 -23.58
N LEU A 39 -14.31 0.43 -24.01
CA LEU A 39 -13.32 0.01 -24.98
C LEU A 39 -12.49 -1.18 -24.46
N THR A 40 -12.06 -1.13 -23.20
CA THR A 40 -11.36 -2.24 -22.54
C THR A 40 -12.23 -3.50 -22.46
N GLY A 41 -13.48 -3.36 -22.01
CA GLY A 41 -14.40 -4.48 -21.84
C GLY A 41 -14.81 -5.17 -23.14
N THR A 42 -14.79 -4.45 -24.26
CA THR A 42 -15.08 -5.00 -25.60
C THR A 42 -13.84 -5.57 -26.30
N GLY A 43 -12.65 -5.44 -25.70
CA GLY A 43 -11.39 -5.84 -26.34
C GLY A 43 -10.96 -4.92 -27.49
N THR A 44 -11.61 -3.76 -27.64
CA THR A 44 -11.27 -2.78 -28.68
C THR A 44 -9.96 -2.08 -28.33
N PRO A 45 -8.99 -1.98 -29.25
CA PRO A 45 -7.77 -1.21 -29.01
C PRO A 45 -8.09 0.23 -28.60
N ARG A 46 -7.59 0.64 -27.44
CA ARG A 46 -7.80 2.00 -26.92
C ARG A 46 -6.93 3.01 -27.67
N PRO A 47 -7.47 4.19 -28.05
CA PRO A 47 -6.66 5.29 -28.53
C PRO A 47 -5.56 5.65 -27.54
N ILE A 48 -4.33 5.87 -28.04
CA ILE A 48 -3.14 6.10 -27.20
C ILE A 48 -3.33 7.22 -26.18
N VAL A 49 -4.03 8.29 -26.57
CA VAL A 49 -4.30 9.46 -25.71
C VAL A 49 -5.15 9.07 -24.49
N LEU A 50 -6.14 8.19 -24.67
CA LEU A 50 -6.99 7.71 -23.58
C LEU A 50 -6.28 6.70 -22.69
N SER A 51 -5.42 5.86 -23.27
CA SER A 51 -4.57 4.95 -22.50
C SER A 51 -3.61 5.71 -21.59
N VAL A 52 -2.92 6.73 -22.11
CA VAL A 52 -2.00 7.57 -21.33
C VAL A 52 -2.73 8.31 -20.21
N ALA A 53 -3.94 8.84 -20.47
CA ALA A 53 -4.74 9.50 -19.44
C ALA A 53 -5.11 8.53 -18.30
N ALA A 54 -5.52 7.29 -18.63
CA ALA A 54 -5.82 6.27 -17.63
C ALA A 54 -4.58 5.87 -16.82
N ASP A 55 -3.47 5.59 -17.49
CA ASP A 55 -2.22 5.20 -16.85
C ASP A 55 -1.74 6.28 -15.88
N LEU A 56 -1.68 7.54 -16.31
CA LEU A 56 -1.21 8.64 -15.46
C LEU A 56 -2.16 8.91 -14.30
N CYS A 57 -3.46 9.02 -14.54
CA CYS A 57 -4.44 9.34 -13.50
C CYS A 57 -4.50 8.27 -12.40
N LEU A 58 -4.52 7.00 -12.78
CA LEU A 58 -4.67 5.90 -11.82
C LEU A 58 -3.38 5.66 -11.03
N ASN A 59 -2.20 5.78 -11.66
CA ASN A 59 -0.94 5.74 -10.95
C ASN A 59 -0.81 6.92 -9.96
N ALA A 60 -1.22 8.13 -10.35
CA ALA A 60 -1.24 9.30 -9.48
C ALA A 60 -2.09 9.06 -8.22
N LYS A 61 -3.35 8.64 -8.42
CA LYS A 61 -4.30 8.36 -7.34
C LYS A 61 -3.78 7.25 -6.41
N LEU A 62 -3.25 6.16 -6.96
CA LEU A 62 -2.66 5.09 -6.17
C LEU A 62 -1.44 5.59 -5.37
N ARG A 63 -0.52 6.35 -5.98
CA ARG A 63 0.64 6.92 -5.26
C ARG A 63 0.20 7.77 -4.08
N MET A 64 -0.77 8.65 -4.27
CA MET A 64 -1.30 9.50 -3.18
C MET A 64 -1.86 8.68 -2.02
N VAL A 65 -2.69 7.66 -2.31
CA VAL A 65 -3.31 6.83 -1.27
C VAL A 65 -2.26 5.97 -0.58
N LEU A 66 -1.30 5.41 -1.31
CA LEU A 66 -0.23 4.58 -0.76
C LEU A 66 0.79 5.35 0.08
N GLN A 67 0.92 6.66 -0.12
CA GLN A 67 1.77 7.54 0.71
C GLN A 67 1.09 7.95 2.02
N GLY A 68 -0.23 7.79 2.13
CA GLY A 68 -0.99 8.15 3.34
C GLY A 68 -0.65 7.28 4.56
N ASP A 69 -1.00 7.77 5.75
CA ASP A 69 -0.67 7.10 7.01
C ASP A 69 -1.49 5.83 7.30
N GLY A 70 -2.63 5.66 6.65
CA GLY A 70 -3.46 4.47 6.74
C GLY A 70 -3.61 3.84 5.37
N LEU A 71 -3.04 2.65 5.18
CA LEU A 71 -3.32 1.81 4.01
C LEU A 71 -4.75 1.29 4.12
N ASP A 72 -5.70 2.14 3.75
CA ASP A 72 -7.11 1.78 3.79
C ASP A 72 -7.47 0.91 2.58
N SER A 73 -7.68 -0.38 2.86
CA SER A 73 -8.13 -1.34 1.85
C SER A 73 -9.45 -0.94 1.17
N GLN A 74 -10.32 -0.17 1.84
CA GLN A 74 -11.57 0.33 1.27
C GLN A 74 -11.34 1.40 0.20
N VAL A 75 -10.19 2.07 0.22
CA VAL A 75 -9.81 3.09 -0.78
C VAL A 75 -8.91 2.49 -1.85
N VAL A 76 -7.93 1.68 -1.46
CA VAL A 76 -6.95 1.12 -2.42
C VAL A 76 -7.59 0.08 -3.33
N ARG A 77 -8.46 -0.81 -2.82
CA ARG A 77 -9.05 -1.88 -3.63
C ARG A 77 -9.94 -1.35 -4.77
N PRO A 78 -10.84 -0.37 -4.56
CA PRO A 78 -11.59 0.23 -5.67
C PRO A 78 -10.69 0.87 -6.72
N LEU A 79 -9.57 1.50 -6.33
CA LEU A 79 -8.63 2.08 -7.29
C LEU A 79 -7.90 1.03 -8.13
N LEU A 80 -7.49 -0.09 -7.51
CA LEU A 80 -6.90 -1.22 -8.22
C LEU A 80 -7.90 -1.86 -9.20
N GLU A 81 -9.16 -2.01 -8.77
CA GLU A 81 -10.21 -2.55 -9.63
C GLU A 81 -10.54 -1.57 -10.77
N GLU A 82 -10.58 -0.28 -10.50
CA GLU A 82 -10.75 0.75 -11.53
C GLU A 82 -9.61 0.70 -12.54
N ALA A 83 -8.36 0.53 -12.09
CA ALA A 83 -7.23 0.37 -12.98
C ALA A 83 -7.35 -0.88 -13.86
N ARG A 84 -7.84 -1.99 -13.29
CA ARG A 84 -8.11 -3.22 -14.04
C ARG A 84 -9.21 -3.00 -15.10
N LEU A 85 -10.32 -2.36 -14.72
CA LEU A 85 -11.45 -2.08 -15.62
C LEU A 85 -11.07 -1.09 -16.73
N ALA A 86 -10.27 -0.09 -16.40
CA ALA A 86 -9.74 0.86 -17.35
C ALA A 86 -8.68 0.23 -18.27
N GLY A 87 -8.06 -0.88 -17.87
CA GLY A 87 -6.92 -1.50 -18.55
C GLY A 87 -5.63 -0.72 -18.37
N ALA A 88 -5.50 0.03 -17.28
CA ALA A 88 -4.37 0.91 -17.04
C ALA A 88 -3.10 0.12 -16.71
N THR A 89 -1.98 0.59 -17.24
CA THR A 89 -0.64 0.05 -16.93
C THR A 89 -0.18 0.65 -15.61
N LEU A 90 -0.09 -0.17 -14.56
CA LEU A 90 0.40 0.26 -13.26
C LEU A 90 1.93 0.28 -13.24
N ASP A 91 2.50 1.30 -12.60
CA ASP A 91 3.93 1.39 -12.29
C ASP A 91 4.21 0.53 -11.05
N GLU A 92 4.17 -0.79 -11.26
CA GLU A 92 4.32 -1.81 -10.21
C GLU A 92 5.61 -1.61 -9.40
N THR A 93 6.68 -1.14 -10.04
CA THR A 93 7.96 -0.88 -9.38
C THR A 93 7.86 0.30 -8.40
N ALA A 94 7.35 1.46 -8.85
CA ALA A 94 7.22 2.61 -7.96
C ALA A 94 6.15 2.39 -6.88
N LEU A 95 5.01 1.80 -7.24
CA LEU A 95 3.93 1.51 -6.30
C LEU A 95 4.36 0.46 -5.26
N GLY A 96 5.06 -0.59 -5.68
CA GLY A 96 5.62 -1.61 -4.79
C GLY A 96 6.64 -1.05 -3.81
N LEU A 97 7.52 -0.14 -4.26
CA LEU A 97 8.49 0.53 -3.39
C LEU A 97 7.78 1.42 -2.35
N LEU A 98 6.82 2.25 -2.77
CA LEU A 98 6.06 3.11 -1.86
C LEU A 98 5.33 2.30 -0.80
N LEU A 99 4.66 1.23 -1.23
CA LEU A 99 3.95 0.36 -0.32
C LEU A 99 4.90 -0.33 0.67
N LYS A 100 6.03 -0.85 0.19
CA LYS A 100 7.06 -1.45 1.04
C LYS A 100 7.50 -0.48 2.14
N ILE A 101 7.88 0.75 1.78
CA ILE A 101 8.33 1.77 2.76
C ILE A 101 7.24 2.06 3.79
N ASN A 102 5.98 2.18 3.35
CA ASN A 102 4.87 2.46 4.26
C ASN A 102 4.61 1.30 5.23
N ILE A 103 4.61 0.05 4.74
CA ILE A 103 4.41 -1.14 5.58
C ILE A 103 5.58 -1.34 6.55
N GLU A 104 6.83 -1.13 6.11
CA GLU A 104 8.01 -1.20 6.99
C GLU A 104 7.89 -0.21 8.15
N ARG A 105 7.42 1.01 7.87
CA ARG A 105 7.16 2.01 8.91
C ARG A 105 6.04 1.59 9.87
N LEU A 106 4.93 1.05 9.36
CA LEU A 106 3.85 0.52 10.20
C LEU A 106 4.33 -0.64 11.08
N ALA A 107 5.15 -1.53 10.53
CA ALA A 107 5.74 -2.64 11.28
C ALA A 107 6.69 -2.14 12.37
N GLN A 108 7.49 -1.10 12.08
CA GLN A 108 8.38 -0.49 13.06
C GLN A 108 7.59 0.20 14.19
N GLN A 109 6.51 0.91 13.86
CA GLN A 109 5.59 1.48 14.86
C GLN A 109 4.96 0.40 15.72
N ALA A 110 4.52 -0.72 15.12
CA ALA A 110 4.00 -1.86 15.85
C ALA A 110 5.05 -2.51 16.76
N LEU A 111 6.34 -2.49 16.39
CA LEU A 111 7.42 -2.98 17.27
C LEU A 111 7.66 -2.04 18.46
N GLU A 112 7.67 -0.73 18.24
CA GLU A 112 7.88 0.27 19.29
C GLU A 112 6.69 0.34 20.26
N GLN A 113 5.47 0.17 19.74
CA GLN A 113 4.21 0.26 20.47
C GLN A 113 3.44 -1.06 20.41
N CYS A 114 4.13 -2.17 20.73
CA CYS A 114 3.53 -3.51 20.67
C CYS A 114 2.23 -3.63 21.48
N GLU A 115 2.07 -2.89 22.58
CA GLU A 115 0.91 -2.99 23.46
C GLU A 115 -0.31 -2.20 22.94
N ASP A 116 -0.09 -1.33 21.95
CA ASP A 116 -1.15 -0.58 21.28
C ASP A 116 -1.80 -1.43 20.18
N LEU A 117 -3.04 -1.87 20.43
CA LEU A 117 -3.84 -2.63 19.49
C LEU A 117 -4.07 -1.88 18.17
N SER A 118 -4.09 -0.55 18.17
CA SER A 118 -4.27 0.28 16.97
C SER A 118 -3.11 0.11 15.99
N CYS A 119 -1.87 0.03 16.49
CA CYS A 119 -0.68 -0.21 15.68
C CYS A 119 -0.72 -1.58 15.01
N MET A 120 -1.10 -2.62 15.77
CA MET A 120 -1.26 -3.98 15.26
C MET A 120 -2.41 -4.08 14.24
N GLU A 121 -3.53 -3.40 14.48
CA GLU A 121 -4.66 -3.36 13.55
C GLU A 121 -4.26 -2.71 12.21
N ARG A 122 -3.52 -1.59 12.24
CA ARG A 122 -3.03 -0.91 11.03
C ARG A 122 -2.08 -1.81 10.24
N LEU A 123 -1.15 -2.50 10.91
CA LEU A 123 -0.26 -3.46 10.26
C LEU A 123 -1.03 -4.63 9.64
N ASN A 124 -2.06 -5.14 10.31
CA ASN A 124 -2.92 -6.20 9.79
C ASN A 124 -3.71 -5.75 8.55
N LYS A 125 -4.28 -4.54 8.56
CA LYS A 125 -4.95 -3.95 7.38
C LYS A 125 -3.98 -3.87 6.20
N ALA A 126 -2.76 -3.44 6.45
CA ALA A 126 -1.71 -3.41 5.43
C ALA A 126 -1.36 -4.81 4.90
N ALA A 127 -1.19 -5.80 5.78
CA ALA A 127 -0.91 -7.19 5.39
C ALA A 127 -2.02 -7.78 4.51
N LYS A 128 -3.29 -7.51 4.84
CA LYS A 128 -4.46 -7.91 4.04
C LYS A 128 -4.49 -7.23 2.67
N LEU A 129 -4.03 -5.99 2.58
CA LEU A 129 -3.92 -5.27 1.30
C LEU A 129 -2.89 -5.92 0.39
N VAL A 130 -1.72 -6.31 0.92
CA VAL A 130 -0.65 -6.95 0.14
C VAL A 130 -1.14 -8.18 -0.61
N ARG A 131 -2.01 -8.99 0.02
CA ARG A 131 -2.60 -10.18 -0.60
C ARG A 131 -3.52 -9.89 -1.78
N THR A 132 -4.00 -8.66 -1.92
CA THR A 132 -4.92 -8.25 -2.99
C THR A 132 -4.26 -7.47 -4.12
N LEU A 133 -2.94 -7.26 -4.04
CA LEU A 133 -2.22 -6.53 -5.08
C LEU A 133 -2.10 -7.38 -6.34
N PRO A 134 -2.17 -6.74 -7.52
CA PRO A 134 -1.90 -7.41 -8.80
C PRO A 134 -0.39 -7.59 -9.08
N PHE A 135 0.49 -7.13 -8.18
CA PHE A 135 1.94 -7.18 -8.31
C PHE A 135 2.62 -7.62 -7.02
N GLU A 136 3.85 -8.11 -7.12
CA GLU A 136 4.63 -8.60 -5.98
C GLU A 136 5.37 -7.47 -5.25
N ILE A 137 5.52 -7.63 -3.94
CA ILE A 137 6.37 -6.78 -3.11
C ILE A 137 7.34 -7.62 -2.29
N ASN A 138 8.56 -7.12 -2.09
CA ASN A 138 9.53 -7.77 -1.22
C ASN A 138 9.19 -7.50 0.25
N LEU A 139 8.80 -8.57 0.96
CA LEU A 139 8.36 -8.54 2.35
C LEU A 139 9.46 -8.85 3.38
N TRP A 140 10.70 -9.16 2.97
CA TRP A 140 11.72 -9.72 3.85
C TRP A 140 11.98 -8.89 5.12
N GLN A 141 12.13 -7.58 4.99
CA GLN A 141 12.35 -6.69 6.13
C GLN A 141 11.13 -6.62 7.06
N ILE A 142 9.92 -6.58 6.49
CA ILE A 142 8.65 -6.56 7.22
C ILE A 142 8.50 -7.85 8.03
N GLN A 143 8.82 -8.98 7.41
CA GLN A 143 8.84 -10.31 8.02
C GLN A 143 9.81 -10.37 9.21
N ASN A 144 11.02 -9.83 9.06
CA ASN A 144 11.99 -9.75 10.14
C ASN A 144 11.51 -8.91 11.33
N ILE A 145 10.85 -7.78 11.08
CA ILE A 145 10.29 -6.93 12.15
C ILE A 145 9.16 -7.68 12.87
N CYS A 146 8.23 -8.29 12.14
CA CYS A 146 7.15 -9.08 12.74
C CYS A 146 7.68 -10.24 13.58
N TYR A 147 8.74 -10.91 13.13
CA TYR A 147 9.39 -11.98 13.91
C TYR A 147 9.99 -11.47 15.24
N LYS A 148 10.54 -10.25 15.26
CA LYS A 148 11.04 -9.63 16.50
C LYS A 148 9.92 -9.33 17.49
N ILE A 149 8.80 -8.75 17.01
CA ILE A 149 7.61 -8.45 17.84
C ILE A 149 7.18 -9.70 18.62
N LEU A 150 7.14 -10.82 17.91
CA LEU A 150 6.74 -12.11 18.44
C LEU A 150 7.69 -12.62 19.51
N HIS A 151 8.99 -12.69 19.23
CA HIS A 151 9.97 -13.18 20.20
C HIS A 151 10.09 -12.29 21.43
N THR A 152 9.81 -10.99 21.31
CA THR A 152 9.91 -10.05 22.44
C THR A 152 8.67 -10.08 23.35
N LYS A 153 7.46 -10.26 22.83
CA LYS A 153 6.21 -10.03 23.60
C LYS A 153 5.24 -11.21 23.64
N TRP A 154 5.44 -12.26 22.83
CA TRP A 154 4.48 -13.36 22.73
C TRP A 154 4.30 -14.14 24.03
N ALA A 155 5.38 -14.43 24.76
CA ALA A 155 5.31 -15.16 26.03
C ALA A 155 4.47 -14.39 27.06
N ASP A 156 4.79 -13.11 27.27
CA ASP A 156 4.11 -12.22 28.21
C ASP A 156 2.61 -12.08 27.90
N PHE A 157 2.27 -11.87 26.62
CA PHE A 157 0.89 -11.73 26.19
C PHE A 157 0.12 -13.05 26.27
N LYS A 158 0.77 -14.19 26.01
CA LYS A 158 0.17 -15.52 26.15
C LYS A 158 -0.18 -15.85 27.60
N GLU A 159 0.70 -15.50 28.54
CA GLU A 159 0.43 -15.67 29.97
C GLU A 159 -0.75 -14.79 30.42
N LYS A 160 -0.74 -13.50 30.07
CA LYS A 160 -1.84 -12.56 30.37
C LYS A 160 -3.18 -13.01 29.77
N ALA A 161 -3.17 -13.50 28.52
CA ALA A 161 -4.36 -14.02 27.86
C ALA A 161 -4.92 -15.26 28.56
N GLY A 162 -4.06 -16.13 29.09
CA GLY A 162 -4.44 -17.29 29.91
C GLY A 162 -5.06 -16.91 31.25
N LEU A 163 -4.70 -15.75 31.79
CA LEU A 163 -5.30 -15.15 33.00
C LEU A 163 -6.62 -14.41 32.72
N GLY A 164 -7.11 -14.40 31.48
CA GLY A 164 -8.39 -13.80 31.10
C GLY A 164 -8.32 -12.34 30.64
N ASP A 165 -7.12 -11.82 30.38
CA ASP A 165 -6.94 -10.47 29.83
C ASP A 165 -7.44 -10.41 28.37
N LYS A 166 -8.51 -9.64 28.14
CA LYS A 166 -9.13 -9.46 26.82
C LYS A 166 -8.20 -8.74 25.84
N GLN A 167 -7.45 -7.74 26.29
CA GLN A 167 -6.51 -7.00 25.43
C GLN A 167 -5.40 -7.94 24.95
N ALA A 168 -4.93 -8.82 25.83
CA ALA A 168 -3.91 -9.79 25.46
C ALA A 168 -4.42 -10.84 24.45
N GLN A 169 -5.68 -11.29 24.60
CA GLN A 169 -6.32 -12.18 23.64
C GLN A 169 -6.50 -11.52 22.27
N GLU A 170 -6.93 -10.27 22.23
CA GLU A 170 -7.07 -9.50 20.97
C GLU A 170 -5.72 -9.27 20.29
N TRP A 171 -4.68 -8.97 21.05
CA TRP A 171 -3.33 -8.82 20.53
C TRP A 171 -2.82 -10.10 19.86
N ILE A 172 -2.99 -11.26 20.52
CA ILE A 172 -2.60 -12.57 19.96
C ILE A 172 -3.35 -12.83 18.65
N ARG A 173 -4.65 -12.50 18.59
CA ARG A 173 -5.46 -12.64 17.38
C ARG A 173 -4.90 -11.77 16.24
N TYR A 174 -4.64 -10.48 16.48
CA TYR A 174 -4.09 -9.60 15.45
C TYR A 174 -2.70 -10.03 14.98
N CYS A 175 -1.83 -10.43 15.90
CA CYS A 175 -0.54 -11.02 15.57
C CYS A 175 -0.71 -12.21 14.63
N THR A 176 -1.53 -13.19 15.02
CA THR A 176 -1.78 -14.41 14.22
C THR A 176 -2.28 -14.07 12.82
N GLU A 177 -3.24 -13.14 12.69
CA GLU A 177 -3.72 -12.69 11.38
C GLU A 177 -2.62 -12.02 10.53
N VAL A 178 -1.74 -11.21 11.14
CA VAL A 178 -0.60 -10.59 10.45
C VAL A 178 0.35 -11.66 9.91
N PHE A 179 0.67 -12.68 10.70
CA PHE A 179 1.56 -13.78 10.29
C PHE A 179 0.96 -14.59 9.15
N GLU A 180 -0.31 -14.97 9.25
CA GLU A 180 -1.02 -15.66 8.15
C GLU A 180 -1.01 -14.82 6.87
N ASN A 181 -1.25 -13.51 6.98
CA ASN A 181 -1.33 -12.63 5.82
C ASN A 181 0.04 -12.39 5.16
N PHE A 182 1.12 -12.34 5.94
CA PHE A 182 2.48 -12.26 5.42
C PHE A 182 3.13 -13.62 5.11
N LYS A 183 2.36 -14.73 5.19
CA LYS A 183 2.83 -16.12 5.02
C LYS A 183 4.03 -16.45 5.90
N LEU A 184 4.06 -15.90 7.10
CA LEU A 184 5.08 -16.15 8.11
C LEU A 184 4.69 -17.36 8.95
N HIS A 185 5.68 -18.12 9.41
CA HIS A 185 5.43 -19.24 10.32
C HIS A 185 5.17 -18.69 11.73
N VAL A 186 4.01 -19.02 12.30
CA VAL A 186 3.71 -18.77 13.72
C VAL A 186 4.52 -19.80 14.53
N PRO A 187 5.30 -19.41 15.56
CA PRO A 187 5.93 -20.34 16.47
C PRO A 187 4.82 -21.14 17.14
N GLN A 188 4.69 -22.39 16.71
CA GLN A 188 4.01 -23.38 17.52
C GLN A 188 4.89 -23.62 18.74
N ALA A 189 4.25 -23.63 19.91
CA ALA A 189 4.87 -23.91 21.19
C ALA A 189 5.67 -25.21 21.16
#